data_AF-A0A966M977-F1
#
_entry.id   AF-A0A966M977-F1
#
_cell.length_a   1.000
_cell.length_b   1.000
_cell.length_c   1.000
_cell.angle_alpha   90.00
_cell.angle_beta   90.00
_cell.angle_gamma   90.00
#
_symmetry.space_group_name_H-M   'P 1'
#
loop_
_entity.id
_entity.type
_entity.pdbx_description
1 polymer ?
#
loop_
_entity_poly.entity_id
_entity_poly.type
_entity_poly.pdbx_seq_one_letter_code
_entity_poly.pdbx_strand_id
1 'polypeptide(L)'
;FISSMNPLTDNRLRESFRNREIATLVRAIGAHPSLNDPSNSMVKSPIDWFVSACRALSITPSTFPNTALIRNYLNLMGQLPFLPPNVGGWPADQAWLSTSAAQYRIDFAAALIKSGDLTPITSVAVKDRIDALADWLGVAEWSSRTAMALQGARQDPSRLTLLALCSPEYVVSA
;
A
#
# COMPACT_ATOMS: atom_id res chain seq x y z
N PHE A 1 -8.49 0.31 12.00
CA PHE A 1 -9.57 0.69 11.07
C PHE A 1 -10.90 0.90 11.78
N ILE A 2 -11.75 1.82 11.29
CA ILE A 2 -13.11 2.01 11.79
C ILE A 2 -13.96 0.78 11.41
N SER A 3 -14.49 0.08 12.41
CA SER A 3 -15.23 -1.17 12.22
C SER A 3 -16.38 -1.29 13.21
N SER A 4 -17.13 -2.39 13.17
CA SER A 4 -18.12 -2.70 14.22
C SER A 4 -17.48 -2.86 15.60
N MET A 5 -16.21 -3.29 15.66
CA MET A 5 -15.46 -3.47 16.91
C MET A 5 -14.75 -2.18 17.37
N ASN A 6 -14.53 -1.23 16.46
CA ASN A 6 -13.97 0.09 16.75
C ASN A 6 -14.79 1.18 16.02
N PRO A 7 -15.98 1.52 16.52
CA PRO A 7 -16.90 2.41 15.81
C PRO A 7 -16.47 3.87 15.90
N LEU A 8 -16.83 4.65 14.88
CA LEU A 8 -16.71 6.11 14.94
C LEU A 8 -17.69 6.66 16.00
N THR A 9 -17.18 7.42 16.96
CA THR A 9 -17.95 7.84 18.15
C THR A 9 -18.62 9.21 18.02
N ASP A 10 -18.27 10.01 17.01
CA ASP A 10 -18.83 11.35 16.81
C ASP A 10 -19.77 11.46 15.60
N ASN A 11 -20.48 12.59 15.50
CA ASN A 11 -21.48 12.83 14.46
C ASN A 11 -21.02 13.80 13.35
N ARG A 12 -19.74 14.22 13.30
CA ARG A 12 -19.25 15.26 12.37
C ARG A 12 -19.51 14.91 10.90
N LEU A 13 -19.29 13.65 10.53
CA LEU A 13 -19.56 13.19 9.16
C LEU A 13 -21.05 13.22 8.84
N ARG A 14 -21.92 12.82 9.77
CA ARG A 14 -23.39 12.88 9.59
C ARG A 14 -23.84 14.32 9.42
N GLU A 15 -23.29 15.23 10.22
CA GLU A 15 -23.58 16.66 10.12
C GLU A 15 -23.15 17.26 8.79
N SER A 16 -21.95 16.90 8.30
CA SER A 16 -21.46 17.35 7.00
C SER A 16 -22.36 16.92 5.83
N PHE A 17 -23.13 15.84 6.00
CA PHE A 17 -24.04 15.30 4.98
C PHE A 17 -25.51 15.66 5.22
N ARG A 18 -25.83 16.55 6.17
CA ARG A 18 -27.21 16.96 6.49
C ARG A 18 -28.01 17.42 5.26
N ASN A 19 -27.34 18.12 4.34
CA ASN A 19 -27.94 18.62 3.10
C ASN A 19 -27.78 17.66 1.90
N ARG A 20 -27.26 16.45 2.13
CA ARG A 20 -26.98 15.42 1.11
C ARG A 20 -25.93 15.81 0.06
N GLU A 21 -25.10 16.80 0.39
CA GLU A 21 -24.00 17.26 -0.45
C GLU A 21 -22.80 16.31 -0.36
N ILE A 22 -22.60 15.49 -1.40
CA ILE A 22 -21.52 14.49 -1.43
C ILE A 22 -20.14 15.14 -1.33
N ALA A 23 -19.91 16.25 -2.03
CA ALA A 23 -18.62 16.94 -2.00
C ALA A 23 -18.25 17.41 -0.59
N THR A 24 -19.24 17.89 0.18
CA THR A 24 -19.03 18.31 1.57
C THR A 24 -18.68 17.12 2.46
N LEU A 25 -19.39 16.00 2.32
CA LEU A 25 -19.09 14.78 3.05
C LEU A 25 -17.68 14.24 2.72
N VAL A 26 -17.30 14.19 1.44
CA VAL A 26 -15.97 13.70 1.02
C VAL A 26 -14.85 14.56 1.59
N ARG A 27 -15.01 15.91 1.58
CA ARG A 27 -14.04 16.80 2.24
C ARG A 27 -13.97 16.57 3.75
N ALA A 28 -15.12 16.37 4.40
CA ALA A 28 -15.18 16.08 5.83
C ALA A 28 -14.53 14.74 6.20
N ILE A 29 -14.69 13.71 5.36
CA ILE A 29 -13.98 12.42 5.51
C ILE A 29 -12.47 12.66 5.43
N GLY A 30 -11.99 13.36 4.40
CA GLY A 30 -10.57 13.62 4.19
C GLY A 30 -9.90 14.47 5.28
N ALA A 31 -10.67 15.28 6.00
CA ALA A 31 -10.17 16.10 7.11
C ALA A 31 -10.46 15.49 8.50
N HIS A 32 -11.06 14.30 8.56
CA HIS A 32 -11.48 13.71 9.84
C HIS A 32 -10.26 13.26 10.67
N PRO A 33 -10.16 13.61 11.97
CA PRO A 33 -9.01 13.24 12.79
C PRO A 33 -8.76 11.72 12.88
N SER A 34 -9.80 10.91 12.71
CA SER A 34 -9.70 9.44 12.69
C SER A 34 -8.81 8.89 11.58
N LEU A 35 -8.55 9.66 10.51
CA LEU A 35 -7.60 9.26 9.47
C LEU A 35 -6.14 9.28 9.93
N ASN A 36 -5.83 10.10 10.94
CA ASN A 36 -4.47 10.24 11.49
C ASN A 36 -4.32 9.51 12.84
N ASP A 37 -5.32 8.73 13.24
CA ASP A 37 -5.31 7.99 14.51
C ASP A 37 -4.66 6.62 14.28
N PRO A 38 -3.50 6.33 14.89
CA PRO A 38 -2.80 5.06 14.68
C PRO A 38 -3.62 3.83 15.11
N SER A 39 -4.61 3.98 16.01
CA SER A 39 -5.54 2.89 16.34
C SER A 39 -6.43 2.49 15.15
N ASN A 40 -6.55 3.39 14.17
CA ASN A 40 -7.26 3.19 12.93
C ASN A 40 -6.40 2.66 11.78
N SER A 41 -5.12 2.34 12.03
CA SER A 41 -4.21 1.75 11.05
C SER A 41 -4.84 0.56 10.30
N MET A 42 -4.41 0.38 9.06
CA MET A 42 -4.88 -0.66 8.15
C MET A 42 -3.72 -1.39 7.51
N VAL A 43 -3.73 -2.71 7.59
CA VAL A 43 -2.90 -3.54 6.71
C VAL A 43 -3.51 -3.55 5.31
N LYS A 44 -2.75 -3.15 4.29
CA LYS A 44 -3.15 -3.27 2.89
C LYS A 44 -3.35 -4.74 2.55
N SER A 45 -4.51 -5.05 1.98
CA SER A 45 -4.74 -6.38 1.41
C SER A 45 -3.77 -6.64 0.24
N PRO A 46 -3.50 -7.90 -0.14
CA PRO A 46 -2.63 -8.21 -1.27
C PRO A 46 -3.00 -7.46 -2.56
N ILE A 47 -4.30 -7.28 -2.84
CA ILE A 47 -4.79 -6.53 -3.99
C ILE A 47 -4.52 -5.02 -3.82
N ASP A 48 -4.79 -4.44 -2.66
CA ASP A 48 -4.56 -3.00 -2.43
C ASP A 48 -3.07 -2.65 -2.58
N TRP A 49 -2.20 -3.48 -2.00
CA TRP A 49 -0.77 -3.37 -2.15
C TRP A 49 -0.34 -3.48 -3.62
N PHE A 50 -0.85 -4.49 -4.34
CA PHE A 50 -0.52 -4.73 -5.74
C PHE A 50 -0.95 -3.56 -6.64
N VAL A 51 -2.18 -3.06 -6.49
CA VAL A 51 -2.68 -1.92 -7.26
C VAL A 51 -1.85 -0.67 -6.98
N SER A 52 -1.48 -0.43 -5.71
CA SER A 52 -0.61 0.69 -5.33
C SER A 52 0.77 0.57 -5.96
N ALA A 53 1.38 -0.63 -5.92
CA ALA A 53 2.67 -0.89 -6.56
C ALA A 53 2.62 -0.71 -8.08
N CYS A 54 1.57 -1.21 -8.75
CA CYS A 54 1.36 -1.00 -10.18
C CYS A 54 1.22 0.49 -10.53
N ARG A 55 0.46 1.25 -9.72
CA ARG A 55 0.32 2.71 -9.91
C ARG A 55 1.67 3.40 -9.79
N ALA A 56 2.46 3.10 -8.76
CA ALA A 56 3.77 3.70 -8.56
C ALA A 56 4.70 3.40 -9.74
N LEU A 57 4.76 2.13 -10.16
CA LEU A 57 5.63 1.64 -11.23
C LEU A 57 5.09 1.87 -12.64
N SER A 58 3.98 2.60 -12.82
CA SER A 58 3.32 2.82 -14.12
C SER A 58 2.99 1.53 -14.88
N ILE A 59 2.68 0.44 -14.17
CA ILE A 59 2.34 -0.86 -14.74
C ILE A 59 0.83 -0.92 -14.95
N THR A 60 0.40 -1.17 -16.18
CA THR A 60 -0.99 -1.55 -16.47
C THR A 60 -1.13 -3.09 -16.39
N PRO A 61 -1.88 -3.65 -15.42
CA PRO A 61 -1.92 -5.10 -15.20
C PRO A 61 -2.32 -5.93 -16.42
N SER A 62 -3.22 -5.42 -17.27
CA SER A 62 -3.70 -6.11 -18.46
C SER A 62 -2.64 -6.22 -19.57
N THR A 63 -1.61 -5.37 -19.54
CA THR A 63 -0.50 -5.39 -20.51
C THR A 63 0.78 -5.94 -19.89
N PHE A 64 0.74 -6.42 -18.64
CA PHE A 64 1.90 -7.00 -17.99
C PHE A 64 2.30 -8.30 -18.73
N PRO A 65 3.60 -8.50 -19.07
CA PRO A 65 4.03 -9.60 -19.93
C PRO A 65 3.61 -10.99 -19.46
N ASN A 66 3.44 -11.18 -18.14
CA ASN A 66 3.01 -12.45 -17.56
C ASN A 66 1.84 -12.24 -16.57
N THR A 67 0.63 -12.10 -17.10
CA THR A 67 -0.57 -11.94 -16.25
C THR A 67 -0.88 -13.17 -15.39
N ALA A 68 -0.37 -14.36 -15.74
CA ALA A 68 -0.49 -15.56 -14.91
C ALA A 68 0.34 -15.45 -13.63
N LEU A 69 1.51 -14.80 -13.70
CA LEU A 69 2.33 -14.50 -12.52
C LEU A 69 1.58 -13.61 -11.52
N ILE A 70 0.85 -12.59 -12.00
CA ILE A 70 0.01 -11.73 -11.15
C ILE A 70 -1.01 -12.59 -10.38
N ARG A 71 -1.78 -13.42 -11.10
CA ARG A 71 -2.78 -14.30 -10.46
C ARG A 71 -2.15 -15.26 -9.46
N ASN A 72 -1.00 -15.83 -9.80
CA ASN A 72 -0.28 -16.76 -8.94
C ASN A 72 0.14 -16.10 -7.62
N TYR A 73 0.80 -14.95 -7.65
CA TYR A 73 1.25 -14.28 -6.42
C TYR A 73 0.09 -13.74 -5.58
N LEU A 74 -0.96 -13.21 -6.20
CA LEU A 74 -2.17 -12.81 -5.48
C LEU A 74 -2.83 -14.01 -4.77
N ASN A 75 -2.87 -15.17 -5.43
CA ASN A 75 -3.34 -16.42 -4.80
C ASN A 75 -2.43 -16.88 -3.65
N LEU A 76 -1.10 -16.86 -3.84
CA LEU A 76 -0.13 -17.23 -2.81
C LEU A 76 -0.18 -16.33 -1.58
N MET A 77 -0.54 -15.06 -1.74
CA MET A 77 -0.80 -14.12 -0.65
C MET A 77 -2.23 -14.20 -0.09
N GLY A 78 -3.07 -15.09 -0.62
CA GLY A 78 -4.40 -15.40 -0.07
C GLY A 78 -5.55 -14.56 -0.60
N GLN A 79 -5.36 -13.77 -1.67
CA GLN A 79 -6.40 -12.90 -2.22
C GLN A 79 -6.40 -12.86 -3.75
N LEU A 80 -6.99 -13.88 -4.37
CA LEU A 80 -7.24 -13.87 -5.81
C LEU A 80 -8.51 -13.04 -6.11
N PRO A 81 -8.46 -12.03 -7.02
CA PRO A 81 -9.63 -11.22 -7.35
C PRO A 81 -10.84 -12.07 -7.79
N PHE A 82 -12.04 -11.69 -7.32
CA PHE A 82 -13.31 -12.36 -7.61
C PHE A 82 -13.44 -13.82 -7.15
N LEU A 83 -12.50 -14.31 -6.32
CA LEU A 83 -12.53 -15.66 -5.76
C LEU A 83 -12.36 -15.65 -4.23
N PRO A 84 -13.36 -15.18 -3.46
CA PRO A 84 -13.31 -15.27 -2.01
C PRO A 84 -13.36 -16.73 -1.54
N PRO A 85 -12.71 -17.08 -0.41
CA PRO A 85 -12.61 -18.45 0.07
C PRO A 85 -13.94 -19.05 0.56
N ASN A 86 -14.88 -18.21 1.00
CA ASN A 86 -16.21 -18.62 1.47
C ASN A 86 -17.19 -17.42 1.46
N VAL A 87 -18.43 -17.66 1.89
CA VAL A 87 -19.51 -16.65 1.95
C VAL A 87 -19.20 -15.44 2.84
N GLY A 88 -18.26 -15.57 3.78
CA GLY A 88 -17.76 -14.47 4.61
C GLY A 88 -16.76 -13.55 3.91
N GLY A 89 -16.35 -13.87 2.68
CA GLY A 89 -15.39 -13.08 1.91
C GLY A 89 -13.93 -13.40 2.25
N TRP A 90 -13.04 -12.45 1.95
CA TRP A 90 -11.62 -12.52 2.33
C TRP A 90 -11.42 -12.14 3.79
N PRO A 91 -10.33 -12.61 4.43
CA PRO A 91 -9.96 -12.12 5.76
C PRO A 91 -9.61 -10.62 5.72
N ALA A 92 -9.49 -10.00 6.89
CA ALA A 92 -9.18 -8.58 7.01
C ALA A 92 -7.95 -8.34 7.89
N ASP A 93 -7.35 -7.16 7.72
CA ASP A 93 -6.31 -6.61 8.60
C ASP A 93 -5.08 -7.52 8.78
N GLN A 94 -4.67 -7.83 10.02
CA GLN A 94 -3.43 -8.55 10.34
C GLN A 94 -3.34 -9.95 9.71
N ALA A 95 -4.46 -10.53 9.26
CA ALA A 95 -4.45 -11.80 8.53
C ALA A 95 -3.57 -11.79 7.27
N TRP A 96 -3.25 -10.60 6.73
CA TRP A 96 -2.37 -10.41 5.57
C TRP A 96 -0.87 -10.34 5.91
N LEU A 97 -0.50 -10.39 7.20
CA LEU A 97 0.87 -10.24 7.70
C LEU A 97 1.56 -11.57 8.05
N SER A 98 1.20 -12.66 7.37
CA SER A 98 1.92 -13.93 7.54
C SER A 98 3.33 -13.87 6.95
N THR A 99 4.25 -14.67 7.51
CA THR A 99 5.62 -14.80 7.01
C THR A 99 5.66 -15.25 5.55
N SER A 100 4.76 -16.17 5.15
CA SER A 100 4.66 -16.63 3.77
C SER A 100 4.19 -15.51 2.83
N ALA A 101 3.15 -14.75 3.22
CA ALA A 101 2.70 -13.60 2.44
C ALA A 101 3.80 -12.54 2.29
N ALA A 102 4.60 -12.30 3.34
CA ALA A 102 5.73 -11.39 3.28
C ALA A 102 6.79 -11.83 2.25
N GLN A 103 7.16 -13.12 2.24
CA GLN A 103 8.10 -13.66 1.26
C GLN A 103 7.56 -13.52 -0.17
N TYR A 104 6.31 -13.92 -0.41
CA TYR A 104 5.69 -13.81 -1.74
C TYR A 104 5.56 -12.36 -2.21
N ARG A 105 5.36 -11.42 -1.29
CA ARG A 105 5.33 -9.98 -1.60
C ARG A 105 6.69 -9.48 -2.08
N ILE A 106 7.79 -9.93 -1.46
CA ILE A 106 9.16 -9.59 -1.91
C ILE A 106 9.40 -10.11 -3.32
N ASP A 107 9.09 -11.38 -3.58
CA ASP A 107 9.30 -11.99 -4.88
C ASP A 107 8.44 -11.33 -5.96
N PHE A 108 7.19 -11.00 -5.63
CA PHE A 108 6.28 -10.33 -6.54
C PHE A 108 6.73 -8.90 -6.83
N ALA A 109 7.13 -8.13 -5.80
CA ALA A 109 7.68 -6.79 -5.97
C ALA A 109 8.91 -6.80 -6.89
N ALA A 110 9.82 -7.75 -6.69
CA ALA A 110 10.99 -7.91 -7.54
C ALA A 110 10.61 -8.22 -9.01
N ALA A 111 9.55 -9.01 -9.24
CA ALA A 111 9.02 -9.26 -10.59
C ALA A 111 8.39 -8.01 -11.22
N LEU A 112 7.64 -7.22 -10.46
CA LEU A 112 7.01 -5.98 -10.93
C LEU A 112 8.06 -4.94 -11.31
N ILE A 113 9.07 -4.72 -10.45
CA ILE A 113 10.13 -3.74 -10.66
C ILE A 113 10.88 -3.96 -11.98
N LYS A 114 11.06 -5.21 -12.42
CA LYS A 114 11.70 -5.52 -13.71
C LYS A 114 10.96 -4.94 -14.92
N SER A 115 9.65 -4.69 -14.80
CA SER A 115 8.82 -4.10 -15.86
C SER A 115 8.29 -2.71 -15.49
N GLY A 116 8.74 -2.16 -14.37
CA GLY A 116 8.23 -0.92 -13.80
C GLY A 116 9.06 0.30 -14.18
N ASP A 117 8.42 1.46 -14.19
CA ASP A 117 9.09 2.74 -14.33
C ASP A 117 9.73 3.18 -13.00
N LEU A 118 11.07 3.29 -13.00
CA LEU A 118 11.85 3.79 -11.86
C LEU A 118 12.36 5.24 -12.08
N THR A 119 11.95 5.91 -13.16
CA THR A 119 12.34 7.29 -13.48
C THR A 119 12.17 8.26 -12.30
N PRO A 120 11.11 8.17 -11.47
CA PRO A 120 10.95 9.03 -10.29
C PRO A 120 12.12 8.97 -9.29
N ILE A 121 12.89 7.89 -9.28
CA ILE A 121 14.05 7.71 -8.39
C ILE A 121 15.37 7.80 -9.14
N THR A 122 15.45 7.30 -10.37
CA THR A 122 16.70 7.34 -11.16
C THR A 122 17.04 8.75 -11.62
N SER A 123 16.05 9.63 -11.79
CA SER A 123 16.23 11.05 -12.17
C SER A 123 16.67 11.95 -11.01
N VAL A 124 16.60 11.47 -9.77
CA VAL A 124 16.94 12.22 -8.56
C VAL A 124 18.38 11.92 -8.14
N ALA A 125 19.08 12.93 -7.61
CA ALA A 125 20.42 12.75 -7.06
C ALA A 125 20.41 11.70 -5.94
N VAL A 126 21.44 10.85 -5.87
CA VAL A 126 21.54 9.74 -4.89
C VAL A 126 21.20 10.21 -3.47
N LYS A 127 21.89 11.28 -3.05
CA LYS A 127 21.28 12.50 -2.50
C LYS A 127 19.95 12.47 -1.75
N ASP A 128 18.91 12.52 -2.55
CA ASP A 128 17.56 12.90 -2.17
C ASP A 128 16.61 11.73 -2.46
N ARG A 129 17.15 10.56 -2.88
CA ARG A 129 16.36 9.39 -3.28
C ARG A 129 15.45 8.84 -2.19
N ILE A 130 15.85 8.89 -0.92
CA ILE A 130 15.02 8.33 0.17
C ILE A 130 13.80 9.22 0.43
N ASP A 131 13.98 10.54 0.38
CA ASP A 131 12.89 11.50 0.55
C ASP A 131 11.97 11.46 -0.68
N ALA A 132 12.55 11.46 -1.89
CA ALA A 132 11.79 11.30 -3.14
C ALA A 132 11.02 9.98 -3.20
N LEU A 133 11.54 8.91 -2.58
CA LEU A 133 10.86 7.61 -2.47
C LEU A 133 9.65 7.67 -1.53
N ALA A 134 9.75 8.42 -0.43
CA ALA A 134 8.63 8.67 0.47
C ALA A 134 7.50 9.40 -0.28
N ASP A 135 7.85 10.50 -0.96
CA ASP A 135 6.91 11.29 -1.75
C ASP A 135 6.26 10.47 -2.88
N TRP A 136 7.06 9.71 -3.63
CA TRP A 136 6.57 8.92 -4.75
C TRP A 136 5.61 7.80 -4.31
N LEU A 137 5.89 7.15 -3.18
CA LEU A 137 5.07 6.07 -2.65
C LEU A 137 3.95 6.55 -1.71
N GLY A 138 3.89 7.84 -1.42
CA GLY A 138 2.92 8.42 -0.49
C GLY A 138 3.12 7.94 0.95
N VAL A 139 4.36 7.72 1.37
CA VAL A 139 4.71 7.36 2.75
C VAL A 139 5.08 8.64 3.50
N ALA A 140 4.38 8.92 4.60
CA ALA A 140 4.58 10.15 5.36
C ALA A 140 5.97 10.23 6.01
N GLU A 141 6.43 9.11 6.58
CA GLU A 141 7.73 9.01 7.23
C GLU A 141 8.22 7.55 7.25
N TRP A 142 9.53 7.37 7.12
CA TRP A 142 10.18 6.07 7.35
C TRP A 142 10.62 5.96 8.81
N SER A 143 10.34 4.83 9.47
CA SER A 143 10.97 4.55 10.77
C SER A 143 12.49 4.53 10.66
N SER A 144 13.19 4.76 11.77
CA SER A 144 14.66 4.72 11.79
C SER A 144 15.23 3.39 11.27
N ARG A 145 14.51 2.28 11.50
CA ARG A 145 14.90 0.95 11.01
C ARG A 145 14.77 0.86 9.50
N THR A 146 13.64 1.28 8.94
CA THR A 146 13.41 1.28 7.49
C THR A 146 14.38 2.23 6.79
N ALA A 147 14.56 3.45 7.32
CA ALA A 147 15.51 4.43 6.79
C ALA A 147 16.95 3.88 6.72
N MET A 148 17.39 3.16 7.76
CA MET A 148 18.72 2.52 7.77
C MET A 148 18.86 1.45 6.67
N ALA A 149 17.83 0.61 6.47
CA ALA A 149 17.83 -0.38 5.40
C ALA A 149 17.84 0.27 4.00
N LEU A 150 17.04 1.32 3.81
CA LEU A 150 16.99 2.09 2.57
C LEU A 150 18.34 2.78 2.27
N GLN A 151 19.01 3.31 3.29
CA GLN A 151 20.33 3.92 3.16
C GLN A 151 21.35 2.94 2.60
N GLY A 152 21.30 1.66 3.01
CA GLY A 152 22.15 0.60 2.48
C GLY A 152 21.89 0.24 1.01
N ALA A 153 20.72 0.59 0.47
CA ALA A 153 20.32 0.32 -0.92
C ALA A 153 20.28 1.57 -1.81
N ARG A 154 20.56 2.75 -1.26
CA ARG A 154 20.40 4.06 -1.92
C ARG A 154 21.07 4.22 -3.29
N GLN A 155 22.14 3.47 -3.54
CA GLN A 155 22.84 3.47 -4.83
C GLN A 155 22.12 2.67 -5.92
N ASP A 156 21.28 1.71 -5.54
CA ASP A 156 20.57 0.78 -6.41
C ASP A 156 19.06 1.09 -6.38
N PRO A 157 18.51 1.82 -7.37
CA PRO A 157 17.10 2.19 -7.40
C PRO A 157 16.14 1.00 -7.36
N SER A 158 16.51 -0.12 -7.97
CA SER A 158 15.67 -1.33 -8.00
C SER A 158 15.59 -1.95 -6.61
N ARG A 159 16.74 -2.13 -5.94
CA ARG A 159 16.78 -2.64 -4.56
C ARG A 159 16.15 -1.67 -3.57
N LEU A 160 16.38 -0.37 -3.75
CA LEU A 160 15.78 0.68 -2.92
C LEU A 160 14.25 0.63 -3.00
N THR A 161 13.69 0.57 -4.21
CA THR A 161 12.24 0.47 -4.45
C THR A 161 11.68 -0.84 -3.90
N LEU A 162 12.40 -1.96 -4.06
CA LEU A 162 11.99 -3.26 -3.51
C LEU A 162 11.83 -3.22 -1.98
N LEU A 163 12.82 -2.66 -1.27
CA LEU A 163 12.77 -2.52 0.18
C LEU A 163 11.61 -1.61 0.62
N ALA A 164 11.38 -0.52 -0.11
CA ALA A 164 10.30 0.41 0.20
C ALA A 164 8.91 -0.22 0.01
N LEU A 165 8.67 -0.90 -1.12
CA LEU A 165 7.41 -1.60 -1.38
C LEU A 165 7.11 -2.72 -0.37
N CYS A 166 8.13 -3.27 0.29
CA CYS A 166 7.98 -4.32 1.29
C CYS A 166 8.12 -3.82 2.74
N SER A 167 8.27 -2.51 2.94
CA SER A 167 8.44 -1.91 4.26
C SER A 167 7.14 -1.94 5.08
N PRO A 168 7.22 -1.96 6.42
CA PRO A 168 6.04 -1.82 7.28
C PRO A 168 5.21 -0.59 6.95
N GLU A 169 5.84 0.54 6.68
CA GLU A 169 5.18 1.83 6.42
C GLU A 169 4.41 1.84 5.09
N TYR A 170 4.84 1.03 4.12
CA TYR A 170 4.11 0.88 2.86
C TYR A 170 3.02 -0.19 2.92
N VAL A 171 3.21 -1.25 3.72
CA VAL A 171 2.25 -2.36 3.87
C VAL A 171 1.14 -2.03 4.87
N VAL A 172 1.44 -1.22 5.88
CA VAL A 172 0.50 -0.77 6.90
C VAL A 172 0.34 0.74 6.80
N SER A 173 -0.84 1.20 6.40
CA SER A 173 -1.17 2.62 6.38
C SER A 173 -1.65 3.00 7.78
N ALA A 174 -0.90 3.88 8.43
CA ALA A 174 -1.20 4.46 9.73
C ALA A 174 -1.66 5.92 9.59
#